data_AF-A0A6G4A150-F1
#
_entry.id   AF-A0A6G4A150-F1
#
_cell.length_a   1.000
_cell.length_b   1.000
_cell.length_c   1.000
_cell.angle_alpha   90.00
_cell.angle_beta   90.00
_cell.angle_gamma   90.00
#
_symmetry.space_group_name_H-M   'P 1'
#
loop_
_entity.id
_entity.type
_entity.pdbx_description
1 polymer ?
#
loop_
_entity_poly.entity_id
_entity_poly.type
_entity_poly.pdbx_seq_one_letter_code
_entity_poly.pdbx_strand_id
1 'polypeptide(L)'
;MYDKLAQFHPDSEEYQTLEYRIRSCQHYQQNAIDKAKGIESNPMPKHWFSYESNVVIDKETRQVISKDTFNLRLLANKKPYFMIYRYPQLLSAYKKYMADTSQNCRNRFGIEVEELLVKEDRSEAEEVFVTSYHNQMPVSKEKSVVNKICWKIEEHFSKRKKRSVKKEMDYQNLMSLDQKFKKKTYEAIEELYDEYKYMTQAYMQSIKSGDIHVEDDQKVSTQRELFKERFKKLANQLCSNEDELCNIIVTLCYTNTNSKQFAWDIVGETMIKNLLKRNNYVLKYPEFDVHGDIEFAGKRFSMKSRHILKNEE
;
A
#
# COMPACT_ATOMS: atom_id res chain seq x y z
N MET A 1 8.00 -13.59 -21.60
CA MET A 1 8.40 -13.68 -23.02
C MET A 1 7.93 -12.49 -23.83
N TYR A 2 6.63 -12.11 -23.83
CA TYR A 2 6.17 -10.89 -24.54
C TYR A 2 7.01 -9.63 -24.25
N ASP A 3 7.49 -9.48 -23.02
CA ASP A 3 8.35 -8.36 -22.65
C ASP A 3 9.75 -8.41 -23.26
N LYS A 4 10.29 -9.63 -23.46
CA LYS A 4 11.55 -9.85 -24.18
C LYS A 4 11.37 -9.69 -25.69
N LEU A 5 10.25 -10.14 -26.25
CA LEU A 5 9.93 -9.99 -27.67
C LEU A 5 9.96 -8.52 -28.10
N ALA A 6 9.56 -7.60 -27.21
CA ALA A 6 9.56 -6.16 -27.48
C ALA A 6 10.95 -5.53 -27.69
N GLN A 7 12.04 -6.26 -27.42
CA GLN A 7 13.42 -5.80 -27.66
C GLN A 7 13.90 -6.05 -29.09
N PHE A 8 13.25 -6.94 -29.82
CA PHE A 8 13.75 -7.46 -31.10
C PHE A 8 12.92 -6.94 -32.28
N HIS A 9 13.58 -6.77 -33.42
CA HIS A 9 12.91 -6.43 -34.68
C HIS A 9 12.12 -7.63 -35.19
N PRO A 10 10.90 -7.47 -35.77
CA PRO A 10 10.08 -8.58 -36.26
C PRO A 10 10.79 -9.57 -37.19
N ASP A 11 11.71 -9.06 -38.01
CA ASP A 11 12.47 -9.87 -38.98
C ASP A 11 13.70 -10.56 -38.37
N SER A 12 14.01 -10.33 -37.09
CA SER A 12 15.17 -10.94 -36.44
C SER A 12 14.90 -12.40 -36.05
N GLU A 13 15.95 -13.22 -36.06
CA GLU A 13 15.89 -14.62 -35.65
C GLU A 13 15.42 -14.75 -34.19
N GLU A 14 15.84 -13.83 -33.33
CA GLU A 14 15.40 -13.75 -31.93
C GLU A 14 13.90 -13.55 -31.80
N TYR A 15 13.33 -12.65 -32.62
CA TYR A 15 11.90 -12.37 -32.62
C TYR A 15 11.11 -13.60 -33.05
N GLN A 16 11.46 -14.20 -34.18
CA GLN A 16 10.79 -15.39 -34.71
C GLN A 16 10.86 -16.55 -33.72
N THR A 17 12.02 -16.76 -33.08
CA THR A 17 12.19 -17.79 -32.05
C THR A 17 11.34 -17.52 -30.82
N LEU A 18 11.30 -16.28 -30.32
CA LEU A 18 10.47 -15.92 -29.17
C LEU A 18 8.98 -16.01 -29.49
N GLU A 19 8.58 -15.63 -30.70
CA GLU A 19 7.20 -15.76 -31.15
C GLU A 19 6.77 -17.23 -31.19
N TYR A 20 7.62 -18.11 -31.73
CA TYR A 20 7.40 -19.56 -31.66
C TYR A 20 7.22 -20.04 -30.21
N ARG A 21 8.13 -19.67 -29.29
CA ARG A 21 8.02 -20.05 -27.87
C ARG A 21 6.73 -19.56 -27.23
N ILE A 22 6.33 -18.33 -27.53
CA ILE A 22 5.09 -17.72 -27.04
C ILE A 22 3.87 -18.50 -27.51
N ARG A 23 3.84 -18.90 -28.79
CA ARG A 23 2.76 -19.75 -29.34
C ARG A 23 2.73 -21.11 -28.63
N SER A 24 3.89 -21.72 -28.40
CA SER A 24 3.99 -22.97 -27.63
C SER A 24 3.57 -22.84 -26.17
N CYS A 25 3.60 -21.64 -25.55
CA CYS A 25 3.18 -21.46 -24.17
C CYS A 25 1.71 -21.84 -23.92
N GLN A 26 0.81 -21.69 -24.90
CA GLN A 26 -0.59 -22.12 -24.76
C GLN A 26 -0.67 -23.64 -24.53
N HIS A 27 0.08 -24.41 -25.32
CA HIS A 27 0.18 -25.85 -25.14
C HIS A 27 0.75 -26.22 -23.76
N TYR A 28 1.81 -25.55 -23.31
CA TYR A 28 2.38 -25.80 -21.98
C TYR A 28 1.44 -25.41 -20.82
N GLN A 29 0.60 -24.38 -21.00
CA GLN A 29 -0.44 -24.05 -20.03
C GLN A 29 -1.49 -25.16 -19.93
N GLN A 30 -1.91 -25.72 -21.06
CA GLN A 30 -2.81 -26.87 -21.10
C GLN A 30 -2.16 -28.10 -20.44
N ASN A 31 -0.89 -28.40 -20.75
CA ASN A 31 -0.15 -29.48 -20.12
C ASN A 31 -0.09 -29.33 -18.59
N ALA A 32 0.08 -28.11 -18.08
CA ALA A 32 0.08 -27.85 -16.65
C ALA A 32 -1.29 -28.12 -16.01
N ILE A 33 -2.39 -27.80 -16.70
CA ILE A 33 -3.76 -28.12 -16.28
C ILE A 33 -3.95 -29.64 -16.27
N ASP A 34 -3.55 -30.33 -17.32
CA ASP A 34 -3.72 -31.78 -17.43
C ASP A 34 -2.88 -32.54 -16.41
N LYS A 35 -1.68 -32.03 -16.08
CA LYS A 35 -0.88 -32.51 -14.95
C LYS A 35 -1.61 -32.39 -13.62
N ALA A 36 -2.31 -31.28 -13.39
CA ALA A 36 -3.12 -31.11 -12.18
C ALA A 36 -4.31 -32.09 -12.11
N LYS A 37 -4.75 -32.62 -13.26
CA LYS A 37 -5.74 -33.70 -13.36
C LYS A 37 -5.13 -35.11 -13.28
N GLY A 38 -3.81 -35.23 -13.06
CA GLY A 38 -3.10 -36.50 -12.99
C GLY A 38 -2.64 -37.08 -14.34
N ILE A 39 -2.74 -36.32 -15.43
CA ILE A 39 -2.27 -36.74 -16.75
C ILE A 39 -0.77 -36.44 -16.87
N GLU A 40 0.03 -37.43 -17.30
CA GLU A 40 1.45 -37.22 -17.55
C GLU A 40 1.65 -36.22 -18.71
N SER A 41 2.40 -35.15 -18.47
CA SER A 41 2.60 -34.10 -19.46
C SER A 41 3.99 -33.46 -19.34
N ASN A 42 4.52 -33.02 -20.48
CA ASN A 42 5.84 -32.42 -20.55
C ASN A 42 5.80 -30.94 -20.11
N PRO A 43 6.66 -30.54 -19.14
CA PRO A 43 6.73 -29.15 -18.70
C PRO A 43 7.42 -28.27 -19.74
N MET A 44 7.21 -26.96 -19.62
CA MET A 44 7.93 -25.98 -20.43
C MET A 44 9.45 -26.13 -20.27
N PRO A 45 10.24 -26.05 -21.35
CA PRO A 45 11.69 -26.21 -21.28
C PRO A 45 12.33 -25.19 -20.33
N LYS A 46 13.10 -25.69 -19.35
CA LYS A 46 13.72 -24.84 -18.30
C LYS A 46 14.64 -23.77 -18.86
N HIS A 47 15.38 -24.09 -19.94
CA HIS A 47 16.31 -23.17 -20.60
C HIS A 47 15.64 -21.93 -21.19
N TRP A 48 14.31 -21.88 -21.30
CA TRP A 48 13.61 -20.68 -21.75
C TRP A 48 13.45 -19.60 -20.67
N PHE A 49 13.49 -19.98 -19.38
CA PHE A 49 13.18 -19.08 -18.26
C PHE A 49 14.11 -19.20 -17.05
N SER A 50 14.97 -20.23 -16.99
CA SER A 50 15.96 -20.40 -15.93
C SER A 50 17.37 -20.10 -16.44
N TYR A 51 18.03 -19.14 -15.80
CA TYR A 51 19.43 -18.80 -16.09
C TYR A 51 20.35 -19.99 -15.83
N GLU A 52 20.17 -20.67 -14.71
CA GLU A 52 20.99 -21.81 -14.27
C GLU A 52 21.02 -22.95 -15.29
N SER A 53 19.89 -23.19 -15.98
CA SER A 53 19.83 -24.23 -17.00
C SER A 53 20.62 -23.90 -18.28
N ASN A 54 21.00 -22.64 -18.49
CA ASN A 54 21.77 -22.17 -19.64
C ASN A 54 23.27 -21.99 -19.37
N VAL A 55 23.71 -22.19 -18.12
CA VAL A 55 25.11 -21.99 -17.74
C VAL A 55 25.73 -23.26 -17.14
N VAL A 56 27.06 -23.32 -17.14
CA VAL A 56 27.88 -24.29 -16.43
C VAL A 56 28.94 -23.51 -15.67
N ILE A 57 29.22 -23.93 -14.44
CA ILE A 57 30.35 -23.40 -13.68
C ILE A 57 31.52 -24.33 -13.92
N ASP A 58 32.59 -23.81 -14.52
CA ASP A 58 33.87 -24.50 -14.57
C ASP A 58 34.42 -24.60 -13.14
N LYS A 59 34.66 -25.83 -12.69
CA LYS A 59 35.09 -26.11 -11.30
C LYS A 59 36.53 -25.69 -11.04
N GLU A 60 37.37 -25.64 -12.07
CA GLU A 60 38.80 -25.32 -11.94
C GLU A 60 39.01 -23.80 -11.93
N THR A 61 38.38 -23.11 -12.87
CA THR A 61 38.51 -21.65 -13.02
C THR A 61 37.48 -20.85 -12.21
N ARG A 62 36.42 -21.53 -11.69
CA ARG A 62 35.23 -20.93 -11.06
C ARG A 62 34.50 -19.92 -11.96
N GLN A 63 34.69 -20.00 -13.28
CA GLN A 63 34.04 -19.13 -14.24
C GLN A 63 32.70 -19.70 -14.70
N VAL A 64 31.77 -18.81 -15.04
CA VAL A 64 30.45 -19.17 -15.58
C VAL A 64 30.55 -19.22 -17.10
N ILE A 65 30.44 -20.41 -17.67
CA ILE A 65 30.44 -20.66 -19.11
C ILE A 65 29.00 -20.80 -19.59
N SER A 66 28.65 -20.04 -20.62
CA SER A 66 27.36 -20.16 -21.30
C SER A 66 27.30 -21.45 -22.12
N LYS A 67 26.27 -22.28 -21.92
CA LYS A 67 26.00 -23.43 -22.79
C LYS A 67 25.48 -22.99 -24.16
N ASP A 68 24.66 -21.95 -24.17
CA ASP A 68 23.99 -21.43 -25.35
C ASP A 68 23.74 -19.93 -25.19
N THR A 69 24.58 -19.14 -25.87
CA THR A 69 24.55 -17.69 -25.81
C THR A 69 23.29 -17.12 -26.46
N PHE A 70 22.74 -17.81 -27.46
CA PHE A 70 21.50 -17.43 -28.11
C PHE A 70 20.32 -17.61 -27.16
N ASN A 71 20.24 -18.73 -26.45
CA ASN A 71 19.21 -18.93 -25.44
C ASN A 71 19.28 -17.91 -24.29
N LEU A 72 20.48 -17.53 -23.84
CA LEU A 72 20.64 -16.47 -22.85
C LEU A 72 20.12 -15.12 -23.34
N ARG A 73 20.30 -14.79 -24.62
CA ARG A 73 19.75 -13.57 -25.23
C ARG A 73 18.22 -13.57 -25.20
N LEU A 74 17.59 -14.73 -25.38
CA LEU A 74 16.13 -14.90 -25.37
C LEU A 74 15.53 -15.18 -23.97
N LEU A 75 16.37 -15.23 -22.93
CA LEU A 75 15.96 -15.70 -21.61
C LEU A 75 14.85 -14.82 -21.01
N ALA A 76 13.73 -15.45 -20.67
CA ALA A 76 12.57 -14.79 -20.07
C ALA A 76 12.44 -15.08 -18.57
N ASN A 77 13.51 -14.82 -17.80
CA ASN A 77 13.60 -15.09 -16.36
C ASN A 77 12.97 -14.02 -15.46
N LYS A 78 12.62 -12.84 -16.01
CA LYS A 78 12.03 -11.72 -15.26
C LYS A 78 10.56 -11.54 -15.62
N LYS A 79 9.74 -11.23 -14.60
CA LYS A 79 8.32 -10.84 -14.82
C LYS A 79 8.25 -9.42 -15.36
N PRO A 80 7.33 -9.09 -16.29
CA PRO A 80 7.15 -7.72 -16.78
C PRO A 80 6.77 -6.77 -15.64
N TYR A 81 7.18 -5.50 -15.74
CA TYR A 81 6.96 -4.47 -14.73
C TYR A 81 5.51 -4.37 -14.25
N PHE A 82 4.52 -4.37 -15.15
CA PHE A 82 3.11 -4.23 -14.75
C PHE A 82 2.61 -5.30 -13.76
N MET A 83 3.30 -6.45 -13.68
CA MET A 83 2.94 -7.54 -12.76
C MET A 83 3.12 -7.17 -11.28
N ILE A 84 3.82 -6.06 -10.95
CA ILE A 84 3.91 -5.57 -9.57
C ILE A 84 2.53 -5.26 -8.99
N TYR A 85 1.55 -4.87 -9.81
CA TYR A 85 0.18 -4.59 -9.35
C TYR A 85 -0.62 -5.86 -9.06
N ARG A 86 -0.17 -7.01 -9.58
CA ARG A 86 -0.80 -8.31 -9.34
C ARG A 86 -0.17 -9.07 -8.18
N TYR A 87 1.13 -8.91 -7.96
CA TYR A 87 1.90 -9.69 -6.98
C TYR A 87 2.52 -8.77 -5.92
N PRO A 88 1.94 -8.69 -4.70
CA PRO A 88 2.44 -7.82 -3.63
C PRO A 88 3.90 -8.07 -3.26
N GLN A 89 4.34 -9.32 -3.26
CA GLN A 89 5.73 -9.71 -3.02
C GLN A 89 6.68 -9.16 -4.07
N LEU A 90 6.25 -9.11 -5.34
CA LEU A 90 7.05 -8.57 -6.44
C LEU A 90 7.14 -7.05 -6.33
N LEU A 91 6.05 -6.37 -5.96
CA LEU A 91 6.04 -4.95 -5.66
C LEU A 91 6.98 -4.61 -4.51
N SER A 92 6.95 -5.39 -3.43
CA SER A 92 7.83 -5.22 -2.27
C SER A 92 9.30 -5.38 -2.67
N ALA A 93 9.64 -6.45 -3.40
CA ALA A 93 10.99 -6.67 -3.92
C ALA A 93 11.46 -5.54 -4.84
N TYR A 94 10.60 -5.07 -5.74
CA TYR A 94 10.88 -3.93 -6.62
C TYR A 94 11.15 -2.64 -5.84
N LYS A 95 10.27 -2.28 -4.89
CA LYS A 95 10.42 -1.08 -4.07
C LYS A 95 11.69 -1.10 -3.23
N LYS A 96 11.96 -2.24 -2.58
CA LYS A 96 13.18 -2.44 -1.79
C LYS A 96 14.41 -2.28 -2.67
N TYR A 97 14.44 -2.96 -3.82
CA TYR A 97 15.56 -2.86 -4.77
C TYR A 97 15.81 -1.42 -5.23
N MET A 98 14.76 -0.69 -5.61
CA MET A 98 14.89 0.71 -6.02
C MET A 98 15.40 1.62 -4.89
N ALA A 99 14.93 1.41 -3.65
CA ALA A 99 15.39 2.18 -2.48
C ALA A 99 16.86 1.90 -2.15
N ASP A 100 17.23 0.62 -2.06
CA ASP A 100 18.59 0.18 -1.75
C ASP A 100 19.58 0.65 -2.82
N THR A 101 19.21 0.52 -4.10
CA THR A 101 20.01 0.99 -5.24
C THR A 101 20.17 2.50 -5.24
N SER A 102 19.07 3.24 -4.99
CA SER A 102 19.11 4.70 -4.94
C SER A 102 20.03 5.20 -3.82
N GLN A 103 19.94 4.60 -2.64
CA GLN A 103 20.83 4.92 -1.54
C GLN A 103 22.29 4.59 -1.86
N ASN A 104 22.54 3.43 -2.48
CA ASN A 104 23.88 3.02 -2.89
C ASN A 104 24.50 3.99 -3.92
N CYS A 105 23.72 4.38 -4.94
CA CYS A 105 24.14 5.36 -5.95
C CYS A 105 24.51 6.70 -5.33
N ARG A 106 23.64 7.23 -4.44
CA ARG A 106 23.91 8.49 -3.73
C ARG A 106 25.16 8.38 -2.85
N ASN A 107 25.34 7.27 -2.14
CA ASN A 107 26.51 7.08 -1.27
C ASN A 107 27.83 6.96 -2.05
N ARG A 108 27.82 6.30 -3.22
CA ARG A 108 29.03 6.05 -4.01
C ARG A 108 29.39 7.20 -4.94
N PHE A 109 28.40 7.81 -5.57
CA PHE A 109 28.58 8.75 -6.67
C PHE A 109 27.99 10.15 -6.39
N GLY A 110 27.24 10.32 -5.30
CA GLY A 110 26.66 11.62 -4.93
C GLY A 110 25.49 12.07 -5.82
N ILE A 111 25.06 11.26 -6.79
CA ILE A 111 24.03 11.60 -7.78
C ILE A 111 22.86 10.61 -7.73
N GLU A 112 21.75 10.98 -8.38
CA GLU A 112 20.60 10.09 -8.49
C GLU A 112 20.81 8.99 -9.55
N VAL A 113 20.14 7.84 -9.37
CA VAL A 113 20.25 6.72 -10.31
C VAL A 113 19.79 7.13 -11.71
N GLU A 114 18.76 7.96 -11.79
CA GLU A 114 18.19 8.42 -13.06
C GLU A 114 19.18 9.31 -13.82
N GLU A 115 19.93 10.17 -13.11
CA GLU A 115 21.00 10.99 -13.67
C GLU A 115 22.15 10.12 -14.17
N LEU A 116 22.57 9.12 -13.37
CA LEU A 116 23.63 8.19 -13.73
C LEU A 116 23.29 7.36 -14.99
N LEU A 117 22.02 6.97 -15.16
CA LEU A 117 21.57 6.20 -16.32
C LEU A 117 21.56 7.00 -17.63
N VAL A 118 21.51 8.33 -17.57
CA VAL A 118 21.51 9.21 -18.76
C VAL A 118 22.91 9.72 -19.09
N LYS A 119 23.82 9.74 -18.11
CA LYS A 119 25.21 10.17 -18.28
C LYS A 119 25.92 9.37 -19.39
N GLU A 120 26.50 10.09 -20.36
CA GLU A 120 27.27 9.50 -21.46
C GLU A 120 28.70 9.15 -21.03
N ASP A 121 29.38 10.05 -20.32
CA ASP A 121 30.74 9.83 -19.81
C ASP A 121 30.74 9.13 -18.45
N ARG A 122 30.70 7.80 -18.47
CA ARG A 122 30.74 6.97 -17.27
C ARG A 122 32.15 6.46 -16.99
N SER A 123 32.57 6.55 -15.73
CA SER A 123 33.73 5.83 -15.22
C SER A 123 33.51 4.32 -15.23
N GLU A 124 34.57 3.52 -15.17
CA GLU A 124 34.47 2.06 -15.10
C GLU A 124 33.59 1.59 -13.93
N ALA A 125 33.71 2.25 -12.77
CA ALA A 125 32.90 1.94 -11.60
C ALA A 125 31.41 2.25 -11.79
N GLU A 126 31.11 3.34 -12.51
CA GLU A 126 29.74 3.73 -12.88
C GLU A 126 29.15 2.73 -13.88
N GLU A 127 29.92 2.28 -14.87
CA GLU A 127 29.44 1.31 -15.88
C GLU A 127 29.19 -0.07 -15.28
N VAL A 128 30.04 -0.53 -14.36
CA VAL A 128 29.81 -1.75 -13.57
C VAL A 128 28.54 -1.63 -12.74
N PHE A 129 28.28 -0.44 -12.16
CA PHE A 129 27.05 -0.19 -11.42
C PHE A 129 25.81 -0.23 -12.31
N VAL A 130 25.83 0.42 -13.47
CA VAL A 130 24.71 0.41 -14.43
C VAL A 130 24.43 -1.01 -14.95
N THR A 131 25.48 -1.77 -15.27
CA THR A 131 25.34 -3.17 -15.65
C THR A 131 24.69 -4.00 -14.54
N SER A 132 25.15 -3.83 -13.30
CA SER A 132 24.57 -4.49 -12.13
C SER A 132 23.12 -4.07 -11.87
N TYR A 133 22.78 -2.80 -12.14
CA TYR A 133 21.44 -2.26 -12.01
C TYR A 133 20.45 -2.99 -12.93
N HIS A 134 20.78 -3.10 -14.22
CA HIS A 134 19.90 -3.81 -15.16
C HIS A 134 19.83 -5.31 -14.87
N ASN A 135 20.95 -5.93 -14.49
CA ASN A 135 21.01 -7.37 -14.22
C ASN A 135 20.26 -7.79 -12.96
N GLN A 136 20.37 -7.04 -11.87
CA GLN A 136 19.74 -7.38 -10.60
C GLN A 136 18.29 -6.89 -10.47
N MET A 137 17.80 -6.11 -11.44
CA MET A 137 16.42 -5.64 -11.42
C MET A 137 15.42 -6.81 -11.32
N PRO A 138 14.50 -6.81 -10.34
CA PRO A 138 13.60 -7.94 -10.09
C PRO A 138 12.50 -8.09 -11.14
N VAL A 139 12.26 -7.04 -11.91
CA VAL A 139 11.25 -6.99 -12.98
C VAL A 139 11.90 -6.55 -14.29
N SER A 140 11.25 -6.90 -15.39
CA SER A 140 11.63 -6.49 -16.73
C SER A 140 10.90 -5.19 -17.06
N LYS A 141 11.66 -4.11 -17.31
CA LYS A 141 11.14 -2.76 -17.64
C LYS A 141 11.17 -2.48 -19.14
N GLU A 142 10.99 -3.52 -19.94
CA GLU A 142 11.06 -3.39 -21.39
C GLU A 142 9.81 -2.73 -21.95
N LYS A 143 9.94 -2.19 -23.17
CA LYS A 143 8.92 -1.39 -23.85
C LYS A 143 7.79 -2.22 -24.47
N SER A 144 7.34 -3.27 -23.77
CA SER A 144 6.16 -4.04 -24.18
C SER A 144 4.89 -3.20 -24.13
N VAL A 145 3.88 -3.61 -24.90
CA VAL A 145 2.59 -2.91 -24.99
C VAL A 145 1.96 -2.74 -23.61
N VAL A 146 2.00 -3.79 -22.77
CA VAL A 146 1.36 -3.75 -21.44
C VAL A 146 2.13 -2.84 -20.48
N ASN A 147 3.47 -2.89 -20.48
CA ASN A 147 4.26 -1.95 -19.66
C ASN A 147 4.03 -0.49 -20.09
N LYS A 148 3.95 -0.22 -21.40
CA LYS A 148 3.62 1.11 -21.93
C LYS A 148 2.26 1.60 -21.45
N ILE A 149 1.24 0.74 -21.47
CA ILE A 149 -0.09 1.06 -20.93
C ILE A 149 -0.01 1.36 -19.43
N CYS A 150 0.73 0.54 -18.68
CA CYS A 150 0.97 0.71 -17.25
C CYS A 150 1.54 2.10 -16.93
N TRP A 151 2.62 2.51 -17.62
CA TRP A 151 3.24 3.81 -17.42
C TRP A 151 2.33 4.97 -17.80
N LYS A 152 1.55 4.85 -18.89
CA LYS A 152 0.55 5.87 -19.26
C LYS A 152 -0.52 6.06 -18.19
N ILE A 153 -0.99 4.96 -17.57
CA ILE A 153 -1.94 5.00 -16.46
C ILE A 153 -1.30 5.70 -15.26
N GLU A 154 -0.09 5.28 -14.86
CA GLU A 154 0.66 5.89 -13.75
C GLU A 154 0.86 7.39 -13.94
N GLU A 155 1.23 7.83 -15.15
CA GLU A 155 1.43 9.23 -15.49
C GLU A 155 0.11 10.03 -15.39
N HIS A 156 -1.00 9.47 -15.86
CA HIS A 156 -2.30 10.13 -15.76
C HIS A 156 -2.76 10.29 -14.31
N PHE A 157 -2.49 9.30 -13.44
CA PHE A 157 -2.85 9.36 -12.03
C PHE A 157 -1.86 10.16 -11.18
N SER A 158 -0.58 10.23 -11.54
CA SER A 158 0.42 11.03 -10.82
C SER A 158 0.11 12.53 -10.89
N LYS A 159 -0.46 13.00 -12.01
CA LYS A 159 -0.95 14.38 -12.19
C LYS A 159 -2.17 14.70 -11.30
N ARG A 160 -2.91 13.68 -10.84
CA ARG A 160 -4.04 13.81 -9.90
C ARG A 160 -3.60 13.64 -8.44
N LYS A 161 -2.43 14.19 -8.05
CA LYS A 161 -2.05 14.28 -6.63
C LYS A 161 -3.24 14.81 -5.84
N LYS A 162 -3.65 14.05 -4.81
CA LYS A 162 -4.80 14.33 -3.96
C LYS A 162 -4.86 15.84 -3.68
N ARG A 163 -5.85 16.54 -4.26
CA ARG A 163 -6.31 17.83 -3.76
C ARG A 163 -6.94 17.56 -2.38
N SER A 164 -6.08 17.24 -1.42
CA SER A 164 -6.35 17.44 -0.01
C SER A 164 -6.30 18.95 0.15
N VAL A 165 -7.39 19.63 -0.22
CA VAL A 165 -7.62 20.97 0.30
C VAL A 165 -7.56 20.76 1.81
N LYS A 166 -6.50 21.25 2.46
CA LYS A 166 -6.47 21.42 3.92
C LYS A 166 -7.57 22.43 4.22
N LYS A 167 -8.82 21.99 4.20
CA LYS A 167 -9.90 22.74 4.78
C LYS A 167 -9.67 22.57 6.27
N GLU A 168 -9.36 23.66 6.95
CA GLU A 168 -9.33 23.67 8.41
C GLU A 168 -10.66 23.11 8.88
N MET A 169 -10.62 21.93 9.49
CA MET A 169 -11.80 21.28 9.98
C MET A 169 -12.23 22.05 11.22
N ASP A 170 -13.40 22.66 11.19
CA ASP A 170 -13.97 23.33 12.35
C ASP A 170 -14.40 22.29 13.40
N TYR A 171 -13.43 21.92 14.23
CA TYR A 171 -13.60 20.96 15.32
C TYR A 171 -14.40 21.54 16.49
N GLN A 172 -14.67 22.85 16.49
CA GLN A 172 -15.52 23.44 17.51
C GLN A 172 -16.93 22.87 17.46
N ASN A 173 -17.38 22.35 16.31
CA ASN A 173 -18.66 21.66 16.16
C ASN A 173 -18.81 20.35 16.96
N LEU A 174 -17.69 19.81 17.42
CA LEU A 174 -17.65 18.58 18.22
C LEU A 174 -17.72 18.89 19.73
N MET A 175 -17.50 20.16 20.11
CA MET A 175 -17.43 20.63 21.49
C MET A 175 -18.79 21.12 22.02
N SER A 176 -18.97 21.06 23.33
CA SER A 176 -20.09 21.69 24.04
C SER A 176 -19.80 23.19 24.21
N LEU A 177 -20.74 24.07 23.85
CA LEU A 177 -20.52 25.54 23.83
C LEU A 177 -20.40 26.13 25.24
N ASP A 178 -21.10 25.55 26.21
CA ASP A 178 -21.31 26.15 27.53
C ASP A 178 -20.25 25.72 28.56
N GLN A 179 -19.41 24.72 28.24
CA GLN A 179 -18.51 24.10 29.20
C GLN A 179 -17.05 24.54 28.98
N LYS A 180 -16.50 25.27 29.95
CA LYS A 180 -15.06 25.53 30.04
C LYS A 180 -14.39 24.46 30.91
N PHE A 181 -13.15 24.13 30.61
CA PHE A 181 -12.37 23.16 31.37
C PHE A 181 -11.26 23.82 32.19
N LYS A 182 -10.91 23.20 33.31
CA LYS A 182 -9.83 23.67 34.19
C LYS A 182 -8.47 23.15 33.69
N LYS A 183 -7.43 23.95 33.86
CA LYS A 183 -6.05 23.59 33.45
C LYS A 183 -5.54 22.30 34.12
N LYS A 184 -5.85 22.10 35.40
CA LYS A 184 -5.44 20.90 36.15
C LYS A 184 -6.06 19.61 35.58
N THR A 185 -7.33 19.67 35.16
CA THR A 185 -8.01 18.52 34.53
C THR A 185 -7.44 18.25 33.14
N TYR A 186 -7.08 19.32 32.40
CA TYR A 186 -6.42 19.21 31.11
C TYR A 186 -5.08 18.47 31.20
N GLU A 187 -4.21 18.87 32.14
CA GLU A 187 -2.88 18.26 32.35
C GLU A 187 -3.01 16.76 32.69
N ALA A 188 -3.96 16.40 33.56
CA ALA A 188 -4.19 14.99 33.92
C ALA A 188 -4.69 14.12 32.74
N ILE A 189 -5.51 14.69 31.85
CA ILE A 189 -6.00 13.99 30.65
C ILE A 189 -4.90 13.91 29.57
N GLU A 190 -4.01 14.90 29.51
CA GLU A 190 -2.85 14.89 28.62
C GLU A 190 -1.88 13.74 28.97
N GLU A 191 -1.60 13.53 30.27
CA GLU A 191 -0.81 12.39 30.74
C GLU A 191 -1.46 11.05 30.35
N LEU A 192 -2.79 10.92 30.52
CA LEU A 192 -3.53 9.72 30.11
C LEU A 192 -3.45 9.48 28.60
N TYR A 193 -3.46 10.54 27.79
CA TYR A 193 -3.32 10.45 26.34
C TYR A 193 -1.93 9.98 25.92
N ASP A 194 -0.88 10.42 26.60
CA ASP A 194 0.48 9.96 26.32
C ASP A 194 0.68 8.49 26.71
N GLU A 195 0.08 8.03 27.82
CA GLU A 195 0.03 6.61 28.16
C GLU A 195 -0.70 5.81 27.07
N TYR A 196 -1.84 6.30 26.57
CA TYR A 196 -2.58 5.66 25.47
C TYR A 196 -1.72 5.53 24.21
N LYS A 197 -0.97 6.57 23.83
CA LYS A 197 -0.07 6.52 22.67
C LYS A 197 1.01 5.46 22.85
N TYR A 198 1.68 5.47 24.01
CA TYR A 198 2.76 4.52 24.31
C TYR A 198 2.25 3.08 24.19
N MET A 199 1.12 2.79 24.82
CA MET A 199 0.51 1.45 24.80
C MET A 199 0.07 1.05 23.39
N THR A 200 -0.49 1.98 22.60
CA THR A 200 -0.90 1.71 21.22
C THR A 200 0.31 1.41 20.33
N GLN A 201 1.41 2.15 20.50
CA GLN A 201 2.65 1.92 19.76
C GLN A 201 3.30 0.58 20.14
N ALA A 202 3.36 0.25 21.43
CA ALA A 202 3.86 -1.03 21.92
C ALA A 202 3.06 -2.21 21.34
N TYR A 203 1.73 -2.09 21.29
CA TYR A 203 0.85 -3.09 20.67
C TYR A 203 1.07 -3.22 19.15
N MET A 204 1.25 -2.11 18.43
CA MET A 204 1.57 -2.17 17.00
C MET A 204 2.95 -2.80 16.73
N GLN A 205 3.91 -2.63 17.65
CA GLN A 205 5.23 -3.25 17.54
C GLN A 205 5.17 -4.76 17.80
N SER A 206 4.41 -5.21 18.79
CA SER A 206 4.26 -6.64 19.10
C SER A 206 3.54 -7.43 17.99
N ILE A 207 2.61 -6.80 17.27
CA ILE A 207 2.02 -7.39 16.04
C ILE A 207 3.08 -7.53 14.95
N LYS A 208 3.94 -6.52 14.77
CA LYS A 208 4.98 -6.54 13.72
C LYS A 208 6.12 -7.51 14.02
N SER A 209 6.45 -7.76 15.29
CA SER A 209 7.44 -8.77 15.69
C SER A 209 6.92 -10.20 15.56
N GLY A 210 5.61 -10.39 15.38
CA GLY A 210 4.98 -11.71 15.26
C GLY A 210 4.64 -12.37 16.59
N ASP A 211 4.72 -11.65 17.72
CA ASP A 211 4.36 -12.17 19.04
C ASP A 211 2.84 -12.36 19.20
N ILE A 212 2.04 -11.71 18.35
CA ILE A 212 0.58 -11.84 18.29
C ILE A 212 0.19 -12.31 16.88
N HIS A 213 -0.29 -13.55 16.76
CA HIS A 213 -0.85 -14.07 15.51
C HIS A 213 -2.24 -13.46 15.26
N VAL A 214 -2.36 -12.68 14.18
CA VAL A 214 -3.58 -11.95 13.75
C VAL A 214 -4.67 -12.87 13.18
N GLU A 215 -4.48 -14.20 13.23
CA GLU A 215 -5.42 -15.17 12.61
C GLU A 215 -6.75 -15.31 13.37
N ASP A 216 -6.85 -14.83 14.60
CA ASP A 216 -8.09 -14.78 15.39
C ASP A 216 -8.66 -13.35 15.47
N ASP A 217 -9.36 -12.92 14.42
CA ASP A 217 -10.06 -11.61 14.34
C ASP A 217 -10.90 -11.31 15.61
N GLN A 218 -11.52 -12.34 16.18
CA GLN A 218 -12.33 -12.24 17.40
C GLN A 218 -11.50 -11.77 18.61
N LYS A 219 -10.29 -12.32 18.81
CA LYS A 219 -9.42 -12.01 19.96
C LYS A 219 -8.88 -10.59 19.87
N VAL A 220 -8.53 -10.15 18.66
CA VAL A 220 -8.07 -8.78 18.40
C VAL A 220 -9.19 -7.77 18.70
N SER A 221 -10.43 -8.08 18.31
CA SER A 221 -11.59 -7.23 18.61
C SER A 221 -11.84 -7.10 20.12
N THR A 222 -11.87 -8.23 20.85
CA THR A 222 -12.10 -8.21 22.30
C THR A 222 -11.01 -7.47 23.07
N GLN A 223 -9.73 -7.66 22.71
CA GLN A 223 -8.64 -6.93 23.35
C GLN A 223 -8.75 -5.41 23.12
N ARG A 224 -9.15 -5.01 21.91
CA ARG A 224 -9.36 -3.59 21.59
C ARG A 224 -10.54 -3.00 22.38
N GLU A 225 -11.63 -3.73 22.56
CA GLU A 225 -12.76 -3.29 23.39
C GLU A 225 -12.37 -3.10 24.85
N LEU A 226 -11.69 -4.09 25.44
CA LEU A 226 -11.19 -3.99 26.83
C LEU A 226 -10.23 -2.81 27.01
N PHE A 227 -9.38 -2.57 26.02
CA PHE A 227 -8.47 -1.41 26.01
C PHE A 227 -9.24 -0.09 26.03
N LYS A 228 -10.24 0.07 25.14
CA LYS A 228 -11.09 1.26 25.09
C LYS A 228 -11.84 1.48 26.40
N GLU A 229 -12.44 0.42 26.97
CA GLU A 229 -13.17 0.52 28.22
C GLU A 229 -12.29 0.98 29.39
N ARG A 230 -11.05 0.45 29.48
CA ARG A 230 -10.10 0.86 30.51
C ARG A 230 -9.84 2.35 30.46
N PHE A 231 -9.50 2.89 29.29
CA PHE A 231 -9.22 4.32 29.15
C PHE A 231 -10.48 5.17 29.33
N LYS A 232 -11.66 4.69 28.91
CA LYS A 232 -12.94 5.39 29.14
C LYS A 232 -13.24 5.50 30.63
N LYS A 233 -12.99 4.43 31.41
CA LYS A 233 -13.14 4.43 32.88
C LYS A 233 -12.16 5.39 33.55
N LEU A 234 -10.87 5.36 33.17
CA LEU A 234 -9.87 6.27 33.73
C LEU A 234 -10.17 7.74 33.40
N ALA A 235 -10.57 8.03 32.17
CA ALA A 235 -10.94 9.39 31.75
C ALA A 235 -12.15 9.92 32.56
N ASN A 236 -13.18 9.10 32.78
CA ASN A 236 -14.34 9.46 33.60
C ASN A 236 -14.00 9.63 35.10
N GLN A 237 -13.00 8.92 35.62
CA GLN A 237 -12.51 9.11 36.98
C GLN A 237 -11.77 10.44 37.14
N LEU A 238 -10.98 10.84 36.14
CA LEU A 238 -10.24 12.10 36.13
C LEU A 238 -11.16 13.31 35.91
N CYS A 239 -12.19 13.15 35.07
CA CYS A 239 -13.17 14.19 34.78
C CYS A 239 -14.59 13.58 34.78
N SER A 240 -15.35 13.86 35.84
CA SER A 240 -16.71 13.35 35.99
C SER A 240 -17.74 14.04 35.08
N ASN A 241 -17.39 15.19 34.49
CA ASN A 241 -18.27 15.93 33.59
C ASN A 241 -17.97 15.53 32.13
N GLU A 242 -18.94 14.86 31.49
CA GLU A 242 -18.84 14.34 30.12
C GLU A 242 -18.56 15.45 29.08
N ASP A 243 -19.20 16.61 29.24
CA ASP A 243 -19.03 17.77 28.34
C ASP A 243 -17.65 18.42 28.52
N GLU A 244 -17.14 18.50 29.75
CA GLU A 244 -15.81 19.03 30.05
C GLU A 244 -14.72 18.11 29.48
N LEU A 245 -14.88 16.80 29.69
CA LEU A 245 -13.98 15.78 29.16
C LEU A 245 -13.94 15.80 27.62
N CYS A 246 -15.11 15.93 26.98
CA CYS A 246 -15.21 16.03 25.53
C CYS A 246 -14.44 17.26 24.99
N ASN A 247 -14.60 18.43 25.61
CA ASN A 247 -13.93 19.64 25.18
C ASN A 247 -12.40 19.56 25.33
N ILE A 248 -11.91 18.96 26.42
CA ILE A 248 -10.47 18.72 26.64
C ILE A 248 -9.93 17.80 25.53
N ILE A 249 -10.54 16.63 25.35
CA ILE A 249 -10.04 15.60 24.42
C ILE A 249 -10.11 16.06 22.96
N VAL A 250 -11.20 16.74 22.56
CA VAL A 250 -11.31 17.31 21.21
C VAL A 250 -10.23 18.36 20.99
N THR A 251 -10.01 19.26 21.94
CA THR A 251 -8.93 20.27 21.85
C THR A 251 -7.58 19.58 21.68
N LEU A 252 -7.29 18.56 22.48
CA LEU A 252 -6.01 17.87 22.48
C LEU A 252 -5.76 17.07 21.18
N CYS A 253 -6.77 16.35 20.69
CA CYS A 253 -6.64 15.48 19.51
C CYS A 253 -6.78 16.22 18.16
N TYR A 254 -7.52 17.33 18.09
CA TYR A 254 -7.78 18.03 16.83
C TYR A 254 -6.83 19.22 16.58
N THR A 255 -6.12 19.72 17.60
CA THR A 255 -5.03 20.70 17.43
C THR A 255 -3.75 20.07 16.86
N ASN A 256 -3.55 18.78 17.11
CA ASN A 256 -2.37 18.03 16.67
C ASN A 256 -2.62 17.25 15.37
N THR A 257 -1.55 16.92 14.63
CA THR A 257 -1.61 16.04 13.43
C THR A 257 -1.71 14.56 13.77
N ASN A 258 -1.89 14.22 15.04
CA ASN A 258 -1.92 12.85 15.54
C ASN A 258 -3.25 12.16 15.25
N SER A 259 -3.30 10.85 15.51
CA SER A 259 -4.52 10.06 15.32
C SER A 259 -5.67 10.62 16.17
N LYS A 260 -6.82 10.85 15.53
CA LYS A 260 -8.06 11.27 16.19
C LYS A 260 -8.81 10.11 16.86
N GLN A 261 -8.26 8.91 16.78
CA GLN A 261 -8.92 7.69 17.27
C GLN A 261 -9.19 7.75 18.77
N PHE A 262 -8.29 8.33 19.57
CA PHE A 262 -8.48 8.50 21.00
C PHE A 262 -9.76 9.30 21.33
N ALA A 263 -10.00 10.39 20.60
CA ALA A 263 -11.23 11.18 20.79
C ALA A 263 -12.50 10.36 20.52
N TRP A 264 -12.53 9.61 19.43
CA TRP A 264 -13.68 8.76 19.08
C TRP A 264 -13.85 7.56 20.01
N ASP A 265 -12.76 6.99 20.52
CA ASP A 265 -12.79 5.84 21.42
C ASP A 265 -13.31 6.22 22.82
N ILE A 266 -13.02 7.44 23.31
CA ILE A 266 -13.37 7.87 24.67
C ILE A 266 -14.67 8.69 24.69
N VAL A 267 -14.78 9.72 23.85
CA VAL A 267 -15.87 10.72 23.87
C VAL A 267 -16.69 10.76 22.58
N GLY A 268 -16.60 9.72 21.73
CA GLY A 268 -17.29 9.68 20.44
C GLY A 268 -18.82 9.82 20.56
N GLU A 269 -19.42 9.22 21.57
CA GLU A 269 -20.86 9.36 21.85
C GLU A 269 -21.23 10.82 22.18
N THR A 270 -20.45 11.48 23.04
CA THR A 270 -20.64 12.88 23.44
C THR A 270 -20.48 13.82 22.24
N MET A 271 -19.48 13.57 21.38
CA MET A 271 -19.30 14.30 20.14
C MET A 271 -20.53 14.19 19.22
N ILE A 272 -21.11 13.00 19.10
CA ILE A 272 -22.35 12.79 18.31
C ILE A 272 -23.53 13.52 18.94
N LYS A 273 -23.70 13.44 20.28
CA LYS A 273 -24.74 14.19 21.01
C LYS A 273 -24.62 15.70 20.75
N ASN A 274 -23.41 16.24 20.76
CA ASN A 274 -23.15 17.66 20.50
C ASN A 274 -23.48 18.07 19.06
N LEU A 275 -23.09 17.25 18.08
CA LEU A 275 -23.45 17.47 16.67
C LEU A 275 -24.97 17.45 16.46
N LEU A 276 -25.68 16.50 17.09
CA LEU A 276 -27.13 16.41 17.02
C LEU A 276 -27.81 17.64 17.66
N LYS A 277 -27.36 18.06 18.86
CA LYS A 277 -27.84 19.28 19.52
C LYS A 277 -27.73 20.51 18.61
N ARG A 278 -26.58 20.69 17.94
CA ARG A 278 -26.36 21.83 17.01
C ARG A 278 -27.21 21.78 15.75
N ASN A 279 -27.55 20.58 15.28
CA ASN A 279 -28.34 20.39 14.07
C ASN A 279 -29.83 20.14 14.35
N ASN A 280 -30.34 20.60 15.50
CA ASN A 280 -31.73 20.43 15.95
C ASN A 280 -32.22 18.98 15.86
N TYR A 281 -31.33 18.01 16.13
CA TYR A 281 -31.61 16.58 16.05
C TYR A 281 -32.12 16.10 14.69
N VAL A 282 -31.80 16.83 13.61
CA VAL A 282 -32.11 16.44 12.23
C VAL A 282 -30.93 15.66 11.65
N LEU A 283 -31.15 14.40 11.28
CA LEU A 283 -30.20 13.60 10.54
C LEU A 283 -30.49 13.72 9.04
N LYS A 284 -29.48 14.06 8.24
CA LYS A 284 -29.56 14.01 6.77
C LYS A 284 -28.78 12.82 6.27
N TYR A 285 -29.38 11.99 5.43
CA TYR A 285 -28.72 10.82 4.86
C TYR A 285 -29.13 10.61 3.40
N PRO A 286 -28.21 10.08 2.56
CA PRO A 286 -28.55 9.71 1.20
C PRO A 286 -29.38 8.41 1.23
N GLU A 287 -30.50 8.41 0.52
CA GLU A 287 -31.34 7.23 0.31
C GLU A 287 -31.43 6.93 -1.18
N PHE A 288 -31.47 5.65 -1.53
CA PHE A 288 -31.55 5.24 -2.93
C PHE A 288 -32.80 5.82 -3.60
N ASP A 289 -32.61 6.47 -4.74
CA ASP A 289 -33.67 7.09 -5.51
C ASP A 289 -33.31 7.02 -7.00
N VAL A 290 -34.16 6.39 -7.79
CA VAL A 290 -33.97 6.25 -9.24
C VAL A 290 -33.88 7.61 -9.94
N HIS A 291 -34.52 8.63 -9.37
CA HIS A 291 -34.51 10.01 -9.87
C HIS A 291 -33.62 10.95 -9.06
N GLY A 292 -32.77 10.40 -8.17
CA GLY A 292 -31.90 11.20 -7.31
C GLY A 292 -30.86 12.03 -8.04
N ASP A 293 -30.49 13.15 -7.42
CA ASP A 293 -29.55 14.14 -7.93
C ASP A 293 -28.09 13.79 -7.66
N ILE A 294 -27.83 12.84 -6.76
CA ILE A 294 -26.49 12.38 -6.39
C ILE A 294 -26.18 11.05 -7.10
N GLU A 295 -25.21 11.05 -8.00
CA GLU A 295 -24.70 9.83 -8.64
C GLU A 295 -23.46 9.28 -7.91
N PHE A 296 -23.55 8.04 -7.45
CA PHE A 296 -22.43 7.34 -6.81
C PHE A 296 -22.42 5.86 -7.17
N ALA A 297 -21.29 5.38 -7.67
CA ALA A 297 -21.10 3.98 -8.11
C ALA A 297 -22.18 3.49 -9.12
N GLY A 298 -22.64 4.36 -10.01
CA GLY A 298 -23.67 4.06 -11.02
C GLY A 298 -25.10 3.96 -10.45
N LYS A 299 -25.31 4.32 -9.18
CA LYS A 299 -26.63 4.44 -8.55
C LYS A 299 -26.93 5.91 -8.27
N ARG A 300 -28.22 6.23 -8.17
CA ARG A 300 -28.72 7.56 -7.84
C ARG A 300 -29.30 7.58 -6.43
N PHE A 301 -29.12 8.71 -5.75
CA PHE A 301 -29.52 8.94 -4.37
C PHE A 301 -30.11 10.34 -4.23
N SER A 302 -31.06 10.46 -3.30
CA SER A 302 -31.65 11.73 -2.87
C SER A 302 -31.38 11.93 -1.38
N MET A 303 -31.10 13.17 -0.97
CA MET A 303 -30.90 13.49 0.44
C MET A 303 -32.23 13.54 1.18
N LYS A 304 -32.47 12.60 2.11
CA LYS A 304 -33.60 12.66 3.03
C LYS A 304 -33.19 13.21 4.39
N SER A 305 -34.16 13.72 5.13
CA SER A 305 -33.98 14.25 6.49
C SER A 305 -34.93 13.52 7.45
N ARG A 306 -34.43 13.13 8.62
CA ARG A 306 -35.23 12.51 9.69
C ARG A 306 -34.96 13.20 11.01
N HIS A 307 -36.01 13.51 11.75
CA HIS A 307 -35.89 14.01 13.12
C HIS A 307 -35.69 12.84 14.08
N ILE A 308 -34.67 12.93 14.92
CA ILE A 308 -34.47 11.97 16.02
C ILE A 308 -35.22 12.55 17.22
N LEU A 309 -36.27 11.85 17.67
CA LEU A 309 -36.95 12.21 18.90
C LEU A 309 -36.03 11.88 20.08
N LYS A 310 -35.96 12.79 21.05
CA LYS A 310 -35.24 12.60 22.30
C LYS A 310 -35.93 11.42 23.01
N ASN A 311 -35.27 10.26 23.11
CA ASN A 311 -35.68 9.31 24.14
C ASN A 311 -35.38 10.00 25.46
N GLU A 312 -36.45 10.42 26.15
CA GLU A 312 -36.40 10.82 27.54
C GLU A 312 -36.05 9.57 28.35
N GLU A 313 -34.82 9.53 28.86
CA GLU A 313 -34.47 8.73 30.05
C GLU A 313 -34.42 9.66 31.25
#